data_AF-A0A932TBP3-F1
#
_entry.id   AF-A0A932TBP3-F1
#
_cell.length_a   1.000
_cell.length_b   1.000
_cell.length_c   1.000
_cell.angle_alpha   90.00
_cell.angle_beta   90.00
_cell.angle_gamma   90.00
#
_symmetry.space_group_name_H-M   'P 1'
#
loop_
_entity.id
_entity.type
_entity.pdbx_description
1 polymer ?
#
loop_
_entity_poly.entity_id
_entity_poly.type
_entity_poly.pdbx_seq_one_letter_code
_entity_poly.pdbx_strand_id
1 'polypeptide(L)' 'MTRQEILDQITQAMGKVPEWLSRMSDAQLEHEWPRVAWLFSDTALSSHDKALVGFGAAAAAHCPY' A
#
# COMPACT_ATOMS: atom_id res chain seq x y z
N MET A 1 -14.04 -1.52 -8.45
CA MET A 1 -14.29 -0.59 -7.32
C MET A 1 -14.24 0.83 -7.85
N THR A 2 -15.02 1.76 -7.30
CA THR A 2 -14.88 3.17 -7.63
C THR A 2 -13.58 3.73 -7.05
N ARG A 3 -13.04 4.80 -7.66
CA ARG A 3 -11.83 5.46 -7.15
C ARG A 3 -11.97 5.85 -5.68
N GLN A 4 -13.12 6.44 -5.31
CA GLN A 4 -13.35 6.92 -3.95
C GLN A 4 -13.30 5.79 -2.92
N GLU A 5 -13.92 4.63 -3.23
CA GLU A 5 -13.85 3.45 -2.35
C GLU A 5 -12.41 2.98 -2.11
N ILE A 6 -11.56 3.02 -3.15
CA ILE A 6 -10.13 2.66 -3.00
C ILE A 6 -9.41 3.68 -2.12
N LEU A 7 -9.63 4.98 -2.32
CA LEU A 7 -8.99 6.05 -1.54
C LEU A 7 -9.38 6.01 -0.06
N ASP A 8 -10.65 5.67 0.23
CA ASP A 8 -11.14 5.53 1.59
C ASP A 8 -10.47 4.32 2.29
N GLN A 9 -10.34 3.19 1.58
CA GLN A 9 -9.61 2.02 2.10
C GLN A 9 -8.12 2.31 2.34
N ILE A 10 -7.46 3.04 1.43
CA ILE A 10 -6.06 3.47 1.59
C ILE A 10 -5.94 4.33 2.85
N THR A 11 -6.84 5.29 3.03
CA THR A 11 -6.85 6.17 4.20
C THR A 11 -7.07 5.37 5.49
N GLN A 12 -7.95 4.38 5.48
CA GLN A 12 -8.17 3.51 6.63
C GLN A 12 -6.94 2.67 6.98
N ALA A 13 -6.24 2.14 5.97
CA ALA A 13 -5.07 1.28 6.18
C ALA A 13 -3.79 2.06 6.55
N MET A 14 -3.61 3.26 5.99
CA MET A 14 -2.35 4.02 6.06
C MET A 14 -2.48 5.37 6.78
N GLY A 15 -3.68 5.74 7.24
CA GLY A 15 -4.00 7.02 7.88
C GLY A 15 -4.11 8.23 6.93
N LYS A 16 -3.58 8.11 5.71
CA LYS A 16 -3.66 9.09 4.62
C LYS A 16 -3.45 8.39 3.29
N VAL A 17 -3.80 9.05 2.19
CA VAL A 17 -3.44 8.59 0.84
C VAL A 17 -2.02 9.03 0.51
N PRO A 18 -1.05 8.11 0.31
CA PRO A 18 0.28 8.45 -0.20
C PRO A 18 0.20 9.10 -1.58
N GLU A 19 1.10 10.05 -1.85
CA GLU A 19 1.06 10.81 -3.10
C GLU A 19 1.32 9.93 -4.35
N TRP A 20 2.14 8.88 -4.24
CA TRP A 20 2.34 7.95 -5.36
C TRP A 20 1.07 7.17 -5.73
N LEU A 21 0.17 6.91 -4.78
CA LEU A 21 -1.14 6.31 -5.04
C LEU A 21 -2.14 7.35 -5.60
N SER A 22 -2.11 8.59 -5.09
CA SER A 22 -3.04 9.63 -5.55
C SER A 22 -2.82 10.06 -7.01
N ARG A 23 -1.60 9.89 -7.52
CA ARG A 23 -1.23 10.21 -8.92
C ARG A 23 -1.56 9.10 -9.93
N MET A 24 -1.97 7.90 -9.48
CA MET A 24 -2.33 6.81 -10.38
C MET A 24 -3.67 7.08 -11.08
N SER A 25 -3.78 6.64 -12.33
CA SER A 25 -5.06 6.54 -13.04
C SER A 25 -5.97 5.52 -12.35
N ASP A 26 -7.28 5.59 -12.60
CA ASP A 26 -8.26 4.70 -11.97
C ASP A 26 -7.97 3.21 -12.26
N ALA A 27 -7.62 2.88 -13.50
CA ALA A 27 -7.27 1.51 -13.89
C ALA A 27 -5.99 1.01 -13.20
N GLN A 28 -4.98 1.87 -13.03
CA GLN A 28 -3.76 1.51 -12.29
C GLN A 28 -4.08 1.34 -10.81
N LEU A 29 -4.85 2.25 -10.23
CA LEU A 29 -5.19 2.20 -8.81
C LEU A 29 -6.01 0.94 -8.47
N GLU A 30 -6.99 0.59 -9.31
CA GLU A 30 -7.78 -0.62 -9.17
C GLU A 30 -6.93 -1.89 -9.31
N HIS A 31 -5.91 -1.86 -10.17
CA HIS A 31 -5.00 -2.99 -10.37
C HIS A 31 -3.94 -3.12 -9.25
N GLU A 32 -3.39 -2.01 -8.75
CA GLU A 32 -2.31 -2.00 -7.77
C GLU A 32 -2.80 -2.12 -6.33
N TRP A 33 -3.93 -1.50 -5.98
CA TRP A 33 -4.38 -1.46 -4.60
C TRP A 33 -4.53 -2.84 -3.94
N PRO A 34 -5.09 -3.88 -4.59
CA PRO A 34 -5.16 -5.21 -3.98
C PRO A 34 -3.80 -5.81 -3.58
N ARG A 35 -2.73 -5.50 -4.33
CA ARG A 35 -1.37 -5.94 -3.99
C ARG A 35 -0.83 -5.21 -2.77
N VAL A 36 -1.10 -3.92 -2.66
CA VAL A 36 -0.70 -3.10 -1.52
C VAL A 36 -1.51 -3.50 -0.28
N ALA A 37 -2.82 -3.69 -0.43
CA ALA A 37 -3.74 -4.09 0.62
C ALA A 37 -3.35 -5.44 1.28
N TRP A 38 -2.74 -6.36 0.51
CA TRP A 38 -2.22 -7.64 1.04
C TRP A 38 -1.16 -7.46 2.13
N LEU A 39 -0.41 -6.36 2.13
CA LEU A 39 0.54 -6.07 3.21
C LEU A 39 -0.17 -5.88 4.56
N PHE A 40 -1.43 -5.46 4.54
CA PHE A 40 -2.24 -5.19 5.72
C PHE A 40 -3.22 -6.32 6.07
N SER A 41 -3.31 -7.38 5.25
CA SER A 41 -4.18 -8.52 5.53
C SER A 41 -3.58 -9.47 6.57
N ASP A 42 -4.42 -10.33 7.15
CA ASP A 42 -3.94 -11.41 7.99
C ASP A 42 -3.25 -12.48 7.14
N THR A 43 -1.97 -12.76 7.46
CA THR A 43 -1.19 -13.83 6.84
C THR A 43 -0.36 -14.54 7.92
N ALA A 44 0.46 -15.51 7.52
CA ALA A 44 1.38 -16.19 8.44
C ALA A 44 2.44 -15.26 9.06
N LEU A 45 2.75 -14.12 8.42
CA LEU A 45 3.67 -13.12 8.94
C LEU A 45 2.91 -12.08 9.74
N SER A 46 3.44 -11.71 10.91
CA SER A 46 2.89 -10.61 11.69
C SER A 46 3.01 -9.29 10.94
N SER A 47 2.18 -8.31 11.29
CA SER A 47 2.28 -6.95 10.73
C SER A 47 3.67 -6.33 10.96
N HIS A 48 4.29 -6.64 12.10
CA HIS A 48 5.65 -6.19 12.43
C HIS A 48 6.68 -6.80 11.46
N ASP A 49 6.62 -8.10 11.19
CA ASP A 49 7.58 -8.75 10.29
C ASP A 49 7.44 -8.25 8.85
N LYS A 50 6.20 -8.04 8.38
CA LYS A 50 5.94 -7.43 7.08
C LYS A 50 6.54 -6.02 6.99
N ALA A 51 6.41 -5.21 8.04
CA ALA A 51 6.97 -3.87 8.10
C ALA A 51 8.51 -3.91 8.03
N LEU A 52 9.16 -4.83 8.74
CA LEU A 52 10.62 -4.99 8.70
C LEU A 52 11.11 -5.45 7.32
N VAL A 53 10.42 -6.39 6.67
CA VAL A 53 10.73 -6.82 5.30
C VAL A 53 10.58 -5.66 4.33
N GLY A 54 9.47 -4.90 4.41
CA GLY A 54 9.24 -3.72 3.59
C GLY A 54 10.32 -2.66 3.78
N PHE A 55 10.70 -2.37 5.03
CA PHE A 55 11.77 -1.44 5.37
C PHE A 55 13.12 -1.89 4.81
N GLY A 56 13.48 -3.17 4.96
CA GLY A 56 14.71 -3.73 4.43
C GLY A 56 14.78 -3.65 2.90
N ALA A 57 13.69 -3.97 2.20
CA ALA A 57 13.60 -3.86 0.76
C ALA A 57 13.73 -2.40 0.28
N ALA A 58 13.04 -1.47 0.95
CA ALA A 58 13.10 -0.04 0.67
C ALA A 58 14.53 0.52 0.87
N ALA A 59 15.18 0.14 1.97
CA ALA A 59 16.56 0.55 2.26
C ALA A 59 17.54 0.04 1.20
N ALA A 60 17.43 -1.24 0.81
CA ALA A 60 18.28 -1.84 -0.22
C ALA A 60 18.06 -1.24 -1.62
N ALA A 61 16.84 -0.84 -1.93
CA ALA A 61 16.48 -0.20 -3.20
C ALA A 61 16.71 1.32 -3.23
N HIS A 62 17.19 1.91 -2.12
CA HIS A 62 17.29 3.37 -1.94
C HIS A 62 15.95 4.08 -2.23
N CYS A 63 14.84 3.52 -1.76
CA CYS A 63 13.53 4.10 -1.95
C CYS A 63 13.47 5.47 -1.24
N PRO A 64 13.09 6.55 -1.96
CA PRO A 64 13.10 7.91 -1.41
C PRO A 64 11.84 8.25 -0.59
N TYR A 65 10.92 7.29 -0.43
CA TYR A 65 9.62 7.45 0.19
C TYR A 65 9.61 7.08 1.67
#